data_AF-A0A537ZQ51-F1
#
_entry.id   AF-A0A537ZQ51-F1
#
_cell.length_a   1.000
_cell.length_b   1.000
_cell.length_c   1.000
_cell.angle_alpha   90.00
_cell.angle_beta   90.00
_cell.angle_gamma   90.00
#
_symmetry.space_group_name_H-M   'P 1'
#
loop_
_entity.id
_entity.type
_entity.pdbx_description
1 polymer ?
#
loop_
_entity_poly.entity_id
_entity_poly.type
_entity_poly.pdbx_seq_one_letter_code
_entity_poly.pdbx_strand_id
1 'polypeptide(L)' 'MAATKAIDLRTAIPGPRSQEILVRKERVVADPLSIFLPVVIDHGEGATLTDVDGNT' A
#
# COMPACT_ATOMS: atom_id res chain seq x y z
N MET A 1 -1.57 -18.89 -23.81
CA MET A 1 -2.10 -17.85 -22.91
C MET A 1 -0.93 -17.27 -22.15
N ALA A 2 -0.64 -15.97 -22.27
CA ALA A 2 0.36 -15.34 -21.43
C ALA A 2 -0.13 -15.42 -19.97
N ALA A 3 0.70 -15.88 -19.04
CA ALA A 3 0.34 -15.88 -17.64
C ALA A 3 0.27 -14.43 -17.17
N THR A 4 -0.92 -13.96 -16.78
CA THR A 4 -1.07 -12.64 -16.16
C THR A 4 -0.28 -12.67 -14.85
N LYS A 5 0.80 -11.89 -14.75
CA LYS A 5 1.46 -11.65 -13.47
C LYS A 5 0.56 -10.71 -12.68
N ALA A 6 -0.07 -11.24 -11.63
CA ALA A 6 -0.93 -10.47 -10.74
C ALA A 6 -0.14 -9.61 -9.74
N ILE A 7 1.13 -9.96 -9.49
CA ILE A 7 2.01 -9.25 -8.57
C ILE A 7 2.99 -8.40 -9.38
N ASP A 8 2.99 -7.09 -9.14
CA ASP A 8 3.89 -6.10 -9.75
C ASP A 8 4.41 -5.13 -8.68
N LEU A 9 5.68 -5.27 -8.30
CA LEU A 9 6.34 -4.40 -7.32
C LEU A 9 7.23 -3.39 -8.03
N ARG A 10 6.85 -2.11 -7.94
CA ARG A 10 7.52 -0.97 -8.58
C ARG A 10 8.39 -0.18 -7.60
N THR A 11 8.13 -0.31 -6.30
CA THR A 11 8.90 0.33 -5.24
C THR A 11 9.26 -0.68 -4.15
N ALA A 12 10.14 -0.27 -3.22
CA ALA A 12 10.20 -0.93 -1.92
C ALA A 12 8.86 -0.74 -1.19
N ILE A 13 8.53 -1.65 -0.27
CA ILE A 13 7.36 -1.54 0.61
C ILE A 13 7.86 -1.13 2.01
N PRO A 14 7.39 -0.01 2.60
CA PRO A 14 6.47 1.00 2.04
C PRO A 14 7.13 1.85 0.94
N GLY A 15 6.35 2.23 -0.09
CA GLY A 15 6.78 3.23 -1.07
C GLY A 15 6.70 4.67 -0.53
N PRO A 16 7.27 5.67 -1.24
CA PRO A 16 7.39 7.03 -0.74
C PRO A 16 6.04 7.70 -0.39
N ARG A 17 4.99 7.47 -1.17
CA ARG A 17 3.66 8.06 -0.89
C ARG A 17 3.00 7.35 0.29
N SER A 18 3.14 6.03 0.41
CA SER A 18 2.69 5.30 1.59
C SER A 18 3.41 5.81 2.86
N GLN A 19 4.72 6.05 2.80
CA GLN A 19 5.49 6.61 3.92
C GLN A 19 4.97 7.99 4.35
N GLU A 20 4.75 8.90 3.41
CA GLU A 20 4.22 10.24 3.73
C GLU A 20 2.87 10.19 4.44
N ILE A 21 1.99 9.29 4.03
CA ILE A 21 0.67 9.11 4.65
C ILE A 21 0.79 8.47 6.04
N LEU A 22 1.68 7.48 6.20
CA LEU A 22 1.93 6.84 7.51
C LEU A 22 2.54 7.83 8.51
N VAL A 23 3.47 8.69 8.09
CA VAL A 23 4.00 9.78 8.94
C VAL A 23 2.90 10.78 9.32
N ARG A 24 1.95 11.06 8.43
CA ARG A 24 0.79 11.89 8.77
C ARG A 24 -0.13 11.18 9.77
N LYS A 25 -0.38 9.87 9.61
CA LYS A 25 -1.18 9.05 10.55
C LYS A 25 -0.64 9.19 11.97
N GLU A 26 0.66 9.05 12.17
CA GLU A 26 1.30 9.11 13.51
C GLU A 26 0.99 10.40 14.27
N ARG A 27 0.70 11.50 13.56
CA ARG A 27 0.40 12.80 14.17
C ARG A 27 -1.07 12.98 14.56
N VAL A 28 -1.98 12.20 13.97
CA VAL A 28 -3.43 12.47 14.02
C VAL A 28 -4.29 11.28 14.40
N VAL A 29 -3.72 10.07 14.44
CA VAL A 29 -4.42 8.83 14.80
C VAL A 29 -3.79 8.26 16.06
N ALA A 30 -4.62 7.83 17.01
CA ALA A 30 -4.16 7.25 18.26
C ALA A 30 -3.33 5.98 18.03
N ASP A 31 -2.23 5.86 18.78
CA ASP A 31 -1.26 4.75 18.70
C ASP A 31 -1.87 3.33 18.73
N PRO A 32 -2.90 3.04 19.55
CA PRO A 32 -3.50 1.70 19.57
C PRO A 32 -4.13 1.26 18.24
N LEU A 33 -4.43 2.19 17.32
CA LEU A 33 -4.91 1.89 15.98
C LEU A 33 -3.71 1.58 15.07
N SER A 34 -3.35 0.31 15.04
CA SER A 34 -2.24 -0.24 14.26
C SER A 34 -2.63 -0.57 12.82
N ILE A 35 -1.65 -0.52 11.92
CA ILE A 35 -1.80 -0.92 10.51
C ILE A 35 -1.14 -2.29 10.33
N PHE A 36 -1.84 -3.21 9.66
CA PHE A 36 -1.33 -4.57 9.43
C PHE A 36 -0.25 -4.65 8.35
N LEU A 37 -0.46 -3.97 7.21
CA LEU A 37 0.51 -3.90 6.11
C LEU A 37 0.97 -2.45 5.93
N PRO A 38 2.27 -2.15 5.83
CA PRO A 38 2.76 -0.78 5.68
C PRO A 38 2.57 -0.28 4.24
N VAL A 39 1.34 -0.31 3.74
CA VAL A 39 0.92 0.22 2.44
C VAL A 39 -0.36 1.01 2.61
N VAL A 40 -0.60 1.97 1.73
CA VAL A 40 -1.88 2.68 1.67
C VAL A 40 -2.56 2.33 0.36
N ILE A 41 -3.76 1.77 0.45
CA ILE A 41 -4.53 1.34 -0.71
C ILE A 41 -4.98 2.55 -1.55
N ASP A 42 -4.85 2.43 -2.88
CA ASP A 42 -5.53 3.27 -3.86
C ASP A 42 -6.84 2.62 -4.31
N HIS A 43 -6.78 1.38 -4.81
CA HIS A 43 -7.96 0.60 -5.22
C HIS A 43 -7.73 -0.91 -5.07
N GLY A 44 -8.82 -1.69 -5.14
CA GLY A 44 -8.78 -3.16 -5.16
C GLY A 44 -9.67 -3.73 -6.25
N GLU A 45 -9.20 -4.81 -6.88
CA GLU A 45 -9.91 -5.52 -7.95
C GLU A 45 -9.72 -7.04 -7.79
N GLY A 46 -10.83 -7.79 -7.73
CA GLY A 46 -10.78 -9.23 -7.51
C GLY A 46 -10.04 -9.60 -6.22
N ALA A 47 -8.91 -10.29 -6.35
CA ALA A 47 -8.03 -10.69 -5.24
C ALA A 47 -6.77 -9.80 -5.12
N THR A 48 -6.70 -8.70 -5.87
CA THR A 48 -5.53 -7.80 -5.93
C THR A 48 -5.85 -6.45 -5.31
N LEU A 49 -4.81 -5.78 -4.82
CA LEU A 49 -4.87 -4.45 -4.23
C LEU A 49 -3.72 -3.64 -4.81
N THR A 50 -4.02 -2.46 -5.36
CA THR A 50 -2.98 -1.53 -5.80
C THR A 50 -2.79 -0.44 -4.76
N ASP A 51 -1.56 -0.25 -4.29
CA ASP A 51 -1.22 0.81 -3.35
C ASP A 51 -1.02 2.17 -4.05
N VAL A 52 -0.92 3.24 -3.27
CA VAL A 52 -0.70 4.61 -3.77
C VAL A 52 0.64 4.81 -4.49
N ASP A 53 1.57 3.85 -4.36
CA ASP A 53 2.88 3.82 -5.01
C ASP A 53 2.86 3.00 -6.32
N GLY A 54 1.74 2.36 -6.63
CA GLY A 54 1.50 1.59 -7.86
C GLY A 54 1.97 0.15 -7.77
N ASN A 55 2.19 -0.39 -6.57
CA ASN A 55 2.43 -1.82 -6.36
C ASN A 55 1.09 -2.56 -6.34
N THR A 56 1.00 -3.69 -7.05
CA THR A 56 -0.14 -4.62 -7.03
C THR A 56 0.27 -5.97 -6.47
#